data_AF-A0A3C0Y3D6-F1
#
_entry.id   AF-A0A3C0Y3D6-F1
#
_cell.length_a   1.000
_cell.length_b   1.000
_cell.length_c   1.000
_cell.angle_alpha   90.00
_cell.angle_beta   90.00
_cell.angle_gamma   90.00
#
_symmetry.space_group_name_H-M   'P 1'
#
loop_
_entity.id
_entity.type
_entity.pdbx_description
1 polymer ?
#
loop_
_entity_poly.entity_id
_entity_poly.type
_entity_poly.pdbx_seq_one_letter_code
_entity_poly.pdbx_strand_id
1 'polypeptide(L)'
;PKFEGYVERLYVNFTGQPVSKGQPLFEVYSPELVSAQREYAIAAQGVESLKDAGGQAQAGMKQLAEASLQRLRNWDISQQQVKALAKSGETKRTMTFLSPVAGIVMEKKAVQGMRFMPGDALYQVADLSAVWVVADVFEQDIGLVKSGAKAKVKINAYPDKEFTGTVTYIYPTLKAETRTVAVRVELANPGLLLKPAMFAQVELPVTAKGQVVTVPVSAVIDSGTRQIVLIQQGEGRFEPREVKLGSRTDNYVEIREGLKDGEQVVVAANFLIDAESNLKAAVGGFGSSAPAAAVKAGTPAEQELPAVKASGHHAEGTVDSIDAKAGTVSLSHGPVASLKWPAMTMEFKVANDALLKDLKPGAKVAVQFVERQPGEWVITDVKPMAIAKGASAPASATSAH
;
A
#
# COMPACT_ATOMS: atom_id res chain seq x y z
N PRO A 1 2.93 -36.83 2.46
CA PRO A 1 2.56 -38.13 3.09
C PRO A 1 3.66 -38.59 4.06
N LYS A 2 3.36 -39.48 5.02
CA LYS A 2 4.33 -39.97 6.02
C LYS A 2 4.93 -41.36 5.70
N PHE A 3 4.71 -41.82 4.47
CA PHE A 3 5.17 -43.09 3.93
C PHE A 3 5.52 -42.88 2.45
N GLU A 4 6.21 -43.84 1.83
CA GLU A 4 6.46 -43.84 0.39
C GLU A 4 5.41 -44.63 -0.39
N GLY A 5 5.21 -44.28 -1.65
CA GLY A 5 4.28 -44.99 -2.51
C GLY A 5 4.24 -44.45 -3.93
N TYR A 6 3.33 -45.01 -4.72
CA TYR A 6 3.05 -44.61 -6.09
C TYR A 6 1.63 -44.08 -6.18
N VAL A 7 1.47 -42.92 -6.83
CA VAL A 7 0.16 -42.37 -7.14
C VAL A 7 -0.47 -43.21 -8.25
N GLU A 8 -1.55 -43.94 -7.97
CA GLU A 8 -2.20 -44.83 -8.95
C GLU A 8 -3.31 -44.10 -9.72
N ARG A 9 -4.07 -43.25 -9.02
CA ARG A 9 -5.20 -42.51 -9.61
C ARG A 9 -5.34 -41.14 -8.97
N LEU A 10 -5.67 -40.13 -9.76
CA LEU A 10 -6.00 -38.79 -9.25
C LEU A 10 -7.51 -38.57 -9.31
N TYR A 11 -8.12 -38.17 -8.19
CA TYR A 11 -9.50 -37.68 -8.15
C TYR A 11 -9.57 -36.17 -8.34
N VAL A 12 -8.59 -35.46 -7.77
CA VAL A 12 -8.41 -34.01 -7.91
C VAL A 12 -7.23 -33.78 -8.84
N ASN A 13 -7.50 -33.38 -10.08
CA ASN A 13 -6.51 -33.43 -11.15
C ASN A 13 -6.04 -32.06 -11.65
N PHE A 14 -6.59 -30.93 -11.16
CA PHE A 14 -6.14 -29.58 -11.53
C PHE A 14 -6.02 -28.63 -10.33
N THR A 15 -5.15 -27.62 -10.48
CA THR A 15 -4.99 -26.50 -9.53
C THR A 15 -6.17 -25.55 -9.64
N GLY A 16 -6.70 -25.08 -8.50
CA GLY A 16 -7.90 -24.23 -8.40
C GLY A 16 -9.18 -25.01 -8.12
N GLN A 17 -9.14 -26.34 -8.08
CA GLN A 17 -10.29 -27.16 -7.75
C GLN A 17 -10.70 -26.98 -6.27
N PRO A 18 -11.98 -26.71 -5.95
CA PRO A 18 -12.45 -26.72 -4.58
C PRO A 18 -12.56 -28.17 -4.06
N VAL A 19 -12.15 -28.37 -2.81
CA VAL A 19 -12.18 -29.67 -2.13
C VAL A 19 -12.84 -29.55 -0.76
N SER A 20 -13.68 -30.53 -0.42
CA SER A 20 -14.30 -30.65 0.90
C SER A 20 -13.44 -31.49 1.84
N LYS A 21 -13.58 -31.27 3.15
CA LYS A 21 -12.94 -32.14 4.16
C LYS A 21 -13.46 -33.57 3.99
N GLY A 22 -12.53 -34.52 3.90
CA GLY A 22 -12.83 -35.93 3.65
C GLY A 22 -13.03 -36.31 2.19
N GLN A 23 -12.94 -35.36 1.25
CA GLN A 23 -13.04 -35.65 -0.19
C GLN A 23 -11.82 -36.46 -0.68
N PRO A 24 -12.01 -37.48 -1.53
CA PRO A 24 -10.91 -38.19 -2.20
C PRO A 24 -10.02 -37.24 -3.01
N LEU A 25 -8.71 -37.26 -2.75
CA LEU A 25 -7.71 -36.50 -3.51
C LEU A 25 -7.03 -37.38 -4.56
N PHE A 26 -6.47 -38.50 -4.12
CA PHE A 26 -5.76 -39.46 -4.98
C PHE A 26 -5.78 -40.86 -4.35
N GLU A 27 -5.48 -41.87 -5.15
CA GLU A 27 -5.20 -43.23 -4.71
C GLU A 27 -3.71 -43.49 -4.72
N VAL A 28 -3.24 -44.20 -3.71
CA VAL A 28 -1.87 -44.62 -3.57
C VAL A 28 -1.76 -46.14 -3.47
N TYR A 29 -0.74 -46.68 -4.13
CA TYR A 29 -0.17 -47.98 -3.82
C TYR A 29 1.12 -47.81 -3.00
N SER A 30 1.20 -48.49 -1.86
CA SER A 30 2.41 -48.53 -1.04
C SER A 30 2.59 -49.94 -0.47
N PRO A 31 3.71 -50.63 -0.74
CA PRO A 31 3.96 -51.97 -0.22
C PRO A 31 3.89 -52.05 1.31
N GLU A 32 4.47 -51.06 1.99
CA GLU A 32 4.48 -50.99 3.47
C GLU A 32 3.08 -50.81 4.03
N LEU A 33 2.26 -50.00 3.37
CA LEU A 33 0.89 -49.73 3.77
C LEU A 33 0.02 -50.98 3.59
N VAL A 34 0.17 -51.67 2.46
CA VAL A 34 -0.49 -52.96 2.21
C VAL A 34 -0.07 -54.01 3.25
N SER A 35 1.22 -54.10 3.60
CA SER A 35 1.71 -55.02 4.64
C SER A 35 1.07 -54.71 6.01
N ALA A 36 1.11 -53.44 6.43
CA ALA A 36 0.57 -53.02 7.71
C ALA A 36 -0.96 -53.24 7.81
N GLN A 37 -1.69 -53.03 6.71
CA GLN A 37 -3.12 -53.33 6.65
C GLN A 37 -3.40 -54.82 6.82
N ARG A 38 -2.62 -55.68 6.16
CA ARG A 38 -2.77 -57.13 6.24
C ARG A 38 -2.45 -57.64 7.64
N GLU A 39 -1.36 -57.16 8.25
CA GLU A 39 -0.99 -57.46 9.64
C GLU A 39 -2.13 -57.07 10.60
N TYR A 40 -2.68 -55.86 10.47
CA TYR A 40 -3.79 -55.41 11.29
C TYR A 40 -5.06 -56.26 11.08
N ALA A 41 -5.42 -56.56 9.83
CA ALA A 41 -6.62 -57.35 9.52
C ALA A 41 -6.54 -58.76 10.11
N ILE A 42 -5.40 -59.45 9.96
CA ILE A 42 -5.17 -60.78 10.53
C ILE A 42 -5.22 -60.74 12.05
N ALA A 43 -4.54 -59.77 12.67
CA ALA A 43 -4.52 -59.64 14.12
C ALA A 43 -5.91 -59.30 14.68
N ALA A 44 -6.67 -58.40 14.03
CA ALA A 44 -8.02 -58.03 14.43
C ALA A 44 -9.00 -59.21 14.30
N GLN A 45 -8.92 -59.99 13.21
CA GLN A 45 -9.71 -61.21 13.05
C GLN A 45 -9.32 -62.29 14.07
N GLY A 46 -8.02 -62.44 14.36
CA GLY A 46 -7.51 -63.35 15.38
C GLY A 46 -7.99 -63.01 16.78
N VAL A 47 -8.12 -61.73 17.12
CA VAL A 47 -8.72 -61.30 18.40
C VAL A 47 -10.20 -61.67 18.48
N GLU A 48 -10.96 -61.52 17.39
CA GLU A 48 -12.38 -61.86 17.38
C GLU A 48 -12.61 -63.38 17.39
N SER A 49 -11.79 -64.16 16.67
CA SER A 49 -11.92 -65.64 16.64
C SER A 49 -11.48 -66.32 17.94
N LEU A 50 -10.56 -65.70 18.69
CA LEU A 50 -10.10 -66.17 19.99
C LEU A 50 -10.87 -65.58 21.17
N LYS A 51 -12.03 -64.95 20.93
CA LYS A 51 -12.86 -64.31 21.96
C LYS A 51 -13.36 -65.29 23.02
N ASP A 52 -13.61 -66.54 22.60
CA ASP A 52 -14.05 -67.64 23.48
C ASP A 52 -12.86 -68.49 23.97
N ALA A 53 -11.69 -68.35 23.35
CA ALA A 53 -10.44 -69.04 23.68
C ALA A 53 -9.51 -68.10 24.45
N GLY A 54 -9.89 -67.74 25.67
CA GLY A 54 -9.11 -66.84 26.53
C GLY A 54 -7.67 -67.35 26.78
N GLY A 55 -6.70 -66.44 26.89
CA GLY A 55 -5.32 -66.78 27.26
C GLY A 55 -4.24 -65.90 26.63
N GLN A 56 -2.97 -66.36 26.70
CA GLN A 56 -1.80 -65.65 26.15
C GLN A 56 -1.87 -65.42 24.64
N ALA A 57 -2.50 -66.32 23.89
CA ALA A 57 -2.66 -66.18 22.43
C ALA A 57 -3.54 -64.97 22.06
N GLN A 58 -4.64 -64.76 22.79
CA GLN A 58 -5.51 -63.58 22.62
C GLN A 58 -4.77 -62.28 22.97
N ALA A 59 -3.99 -62.29 24.06
CA ALA A 59 -3.20 -61.13 24.48
C ALA A 59 -2.13 -60.75 23.43
N GLY A 60 -1.44 -61.74 22.85
CA GLY A 60 -0.47 -61.53 21.78
C GLY A 60 -1.11 -60.95 20.51
N MET A 61 -2.26 -61.47 20.09
CA MET A 61 -3.00 -60.94 18.94
C MET A 61 -3.52 -59.52 19.17
N LYS A 62 -3.97 -59.22 20.39
CA LYS A 62 -4.40 -57.87 20.77
C LYS A 62 -3.24 -56.87 20.70
N GLN A 63 -2.08 -57.25 21.22
CA GLN A 63 -0.87 -56.42 21.15
C GLN A 63 -0.42 -56.18 19.70
N LEU A 64 -0.48 -57.21 18.84
CA LEU A 64 -0.15 -57.08 17.42
C LEU A 64 -1.14 -56.16 16.68
N ALA A 65 -2.44 -56.30 16.95
CA ALA A 65 -3.47 -55.45 16.38
C ALA A 65 -3.27 -54.00 16.81
N GLU A 66 -2.94 -53.76 18.08
CA GLU A 66 -2.69 -52.41 18.62
C GLU A 66 -1.43 -51.78 18.02
N ALA A 67 -0.33 -52.53 17.90
CA ALA A 67 0.90 -52.05 17.26
C ALA A 67 0.69 -51.70 15.77
N SER A 68 -0.03 -52.55 15.04
CA SER A 68 -0.35 -52.31 13.62
C SER A 68 -1.28 -51.12 13.44
N LEU A 69 -2.26 -50.97 14.33
CA LEU A 69 -3.16 -49.81 14.36
C LEU A 69 -2.41 -48.52 14.66
N GLN A 70 -1.44 -48.55 15.58
CA GLN A 70 -0.60 -47.41 15.89
C GLN A 70 0.23 -46.99 14.66
N ARG A 71 0.78 -47.94 13.91
CA ARG A 71 1.51 -47.67 12.67
C ARG A 71 0.63 -46.99 11.62
N LEU A 72 -0.58 -47.52 11.39
CA LEU A 72 -1.55 -46.91 10.46
C LEU A 72 -1.99 -45.51 10.91
N ARG A 73 -2.18 -45.29 12.21
CA ARG A 73 -2.48 -43.95 12.78
C ARG A 73 -1.32 -42.98 12.61
N ASN A 74 -0.09 -43.43 12.78
CA ASN A 74 1.09 -42.59 12.58
C ASN A 74 1.19 -42.08 11.14
N TRP A 75 0.65 -42.83 10.18
CA TRP A 75 0.51 -42.43 8.77
C TRP A 75 -0.76 -41.62 8.46
N ASP A 76 -1.48 -41.18 9.48
CA ASP A 76 -2.72 -40.39 9.41
C ASP A 76 -3.86 -41.10 8.65
N ILE A 77 -3.86 -42.44 8.65
CA ILE A 77 -4.95 -43.20 8.06
C ILE A 77 -6.17 -43.11 8.96
N SER A 78 -7.32 -42.76 8.38
CA SER A 78 -8.52 -42.50 9.19
C SER A 78 -9.01 -43.77 9.88
N GLN A 79 -9.53 -43.61 11.10
CA GLN A 79 -10.09 -44.73 11.87
C GLN A 79 -11.25 -45.42 11.13
N GLN A 80 -11.98 -44.68 10.29
CA GLN A 80 -13.04 -45.22 9.46
C GLN A 80 -12.49 -46.18 8.40
N GLN A 81 -11.39 -45.80 7.74
CA GLN A 81 -10.70 -46.66 6.78
C GLN A 81 -10.13 -47.90 7.47
N VAL A 82 -9.54 -47.75 8.66
CA VAL A 82 -9.00 -48.88 9.43
C VAL A 82 -10.10 -49.84 9.90
N LYS A 83 -11.24 -49.33 10.37
CA LYS A 83 -12.41 -50.16 10.73
C LYS A 83 -13.00 -50.89 9.52
N ALA A 84 -13.03 -50.24 8.36
CA ALA A 84 -13.49 -50.86 7.11
C ALA A 84 -12.57 -52.01 6.68
N LEU A 85 -11.26 -51.89 6.89
CA LEU A 85 -10.29 -52.96 6.65
C LEU A 85 -10.55 -54.17 7.57
N ALA A 86 -10.75 -53.94 8.87
CA ALA A 86 -11.03 -55.02 9.81
C ALA A 86 -12.33 -55.78 9.48
N LYS A 87 -13.38 -55.08 9.02
CA LYS A 87 -14.67 -55.69 8.69
C LYS A 87 -14.68 -56.44 7.37
N SER A 88 -13.99 -55.93 6.35
CA SER A 88 -14.01 -56.54 5.02
C SER A 88 -13.10 -57.77 4.92
N GLY A 89 -12.02 -57.83 5.70
CA GLY A 89 -11.01 -58.89 5.58
C GLY A 89 -10.25 -58.87 4.24
N GLU A 90 -10.59 -57.96 3.33
CA GLU A 90 -9.98 -57.80 2.02
C GLU A 90 -8.87 -56.75 2.10
N THR A 91 -7.64 -57.20 1.88
CA THR A 91 -6.49 -56.31 1.69
C THR A 91 -6.63 -55.63 0.33
N LYS A 92 -6.94 -54.34 0.31
CA LYS A 92 -6.95 -53.55 -0.93
C LYS A 92 -5.53 -53.18 -1.31
N ARG A 93 -5.18 -53.41 -2.58
CA ARG A 93 -3.87 -53.00 -3.12
C ARG A 93 -3.70 -51.48 -3.04
N THR A 94 -4.75 -50.71 -3.31
CA THR A 94 -4.71 -49.24 -3.29
C THR A 94 -5.52 -48.69 -2.13
N MET A 95 -5.16 -47.49 -1.70
CA MET A 95 -5.88 -46.74 -0.68
C MET A 95 -6.12 -45.31 -1.12
N THR A 96 -7.33 -44.83 -0.90
CA THR A 96 -7.71 -43.45 -1.17
C THR A 96 -7.20 -42.53 -0.06
N PHE A 97 -6.44 -41.52 -0.44
CA PHE A 97 -6.04 -40.44 0.46
C PHE A 97 -7.07 -39.30 0.40
N LEU A 98 -7.56 -38.89 1.57
CA LEU A 98 -8.64 -37.90 1.70
C LEU A 98 -8.07 -36.53 2.06
N SER A 99 -8.80 -35.47 1.71
CA SER A 99 -8.43 -34.11 2.12
C SER A 99 -8.65 -33.92 3.62
N PRO A 100 -7.64 -33.50 4.41
CA PRO A 100 -7.80 -33.26 5.85
C PRO A 100 -8.59 -31.98 6.15
N VAL A 101 -8.65 -31.06 5.18
CA VAL A 101 -9.29 -29.73 5.29
C VAL A 101 -10.20 -29.48 4.10
N ALA A 102 -11.14 -28.56 4.25
CA ALA A 102 -11.86 -27.98 3.13
C ALA A 102 -11.09 -26.75 2.61
N GLY A 103 -11.15 -26.50 1.30
CA GLY A 103 -10.44 -25.36 0.70
C GLY A 103 -10.29 -25.46 -0.80
N ILE A 104 -9.35 -24.70 -1.36
CA ILE A 104 -9.00 -24.72 -2.77
C ILE A 104 -7.59 -25.27 -2.94
N VAL A 105 -7.40 -26.11 -3.96
CA VAL A 105 -6.08 -26.64 -4.32
C VAL A 105 -5.24 -25.51 -4.91
N MET A 106 -4.26 -25.03 -4.15
CA MET A 106 -3.33 -23.98 -4.56
C MET A 106 -2.18 -24.53 -5.41
N GLU A 107 -1.71 -25.74 -5.08
CA GLU A 107 -0.69 -26.44 -5.85
C GLU A 107 -1.03 -27.94 -5.95
N LYS A 108 -0.77 -28.52 -7.11
CA LYS A 108 -0.86 -29.97 -7.36
C LYS A 108 0.45 -30.45 -7.99
N LYS A 109 1.32 -31.04 -7.17
CA LYS A 109 2.58 -31.67 -7.62
C LYS A 109 2.40 -33.16 -7.93
N ALA A 110 1.33 -33.78 -7.43
CA ALA A 110 1.02 -35.17 -7.71
C ALA A 110 0.73 -35.42 -9.20
N VAL A 111 1.42 -36.40 -9.78
CA VAL A 111 1.18 -36.92 -11.13
C VAL A 111 0.85 -38.40 -11.03
N GLN A 112 -0.08 -38.88 -11.86
CA GLN A 112 -0.41 -40.29 -11.90
C GLN A 112 0.79 -41.12 -12.37
N GLY A 113 1.07 -42.24 -11.70
CA GLY A 113 2.25 -43.10 -11.89
C GLY A 113 3.50 -42.63 -11.14
N MET A 114 3.49 -41.43 -10.56
CA MET A 114 4.66 -40.87 -9.87
C MET A 114 4.91 -41.58 -8.54
N ARG A 115 6.18 -41.90 -8.27
CA ARG A 115 6.65 -42.30 -6.94
C ARG A 115 6.80 -41.06 -6.06
N PHE A 116 6.40 -41.15 -4.80
CA PHE A 116 6.64 -40.13 -3.80
C PHE A 116 7.30 -40.73 -2.56
N MET A 117 8.06 -39.89 -1.87
CA MET A 117 8.76 -40.19 -0.62
C MET A 117 8.03 -39.56 0.58
N PRO A 118 8.29 -40.03 1.82
CA PRO A 118 7.79 -39.37 3.01
C PRO A 118 8.27 -37.92 3.06
N GLY A 119 7.37 -36.99 3.35
CA GLY A 119 7.66 -35.55 3.36
C GLY A 119 7.34 -34.82 2.06
N ASP A 120 7.14 -35.54 0.94
CA ASP A 120 6.78 -34.89 -0.33
C ASP A 120 5.43 -34.17 -0.26
N ALA A 121 5.42 -32.92 -0.71
CA ALA A 121 4.22 -32.11 -0.83
C ALA A 121 3.50 -32.44 -2.15
N LEU A 122 2.47 -33.29 -2.07
CA LEU A 122 1.70 -33.72 -3.24
C LEU A 122 0.61 -32.72 -3.64
N TYR A 123 -0.04 -32.14 -2.63
CA TYR A 123 -1.10 -31.15 -2.76
C TYR A 123 -0.89 -30.05 -1.71
N GLN A 124 -1.18 -28.82 -2.10
CA GLN A 124 -1.36 -27.71 -1.17
C GLN A 124 -2.79 -27.24 -1.26
N VAL A 125 -3.54 -27.39 -0.17
CA VAL A 125 -4.94 -26.96 -0.07
C VAL A 125 -5.00 -25.83 0.94
N ALA A 126 -5.58 -24.70 0.54
CA ALA A 126 -5.76 -23.54 1.40
C ALA A 126 -7.25 -23.26 1.61
N ASP A 127 -7.63 -23.01 2.87
CA ASP A 127 -8.92 -22.42 3.18
C ASP A 127 -8.83 -20.90 2.90
N LEU A 128 -9.64 -20.42 1.96
CA LEU A 128 -9.69 -19.03 1.56
C LEU A 128 -10.92 -18.29 2.13
N SER A 129 -11.64 -18.90 3.08
CA SER A 129 -12.80 -18.27 3.75
C SER A 129 -12.44 -17.02 4.54
N ALA A 130 -11.21 -16.96 5.06
CA ALA A 130 -10.58 -15.77 5.61
C ALA A 130 -9.24 -15.56 4.93
N VAL A 131 -8.92 -14.30 4.62
CA VAL A 131 -7.65 -13.91 4.02
C VAL A 131 -6.95 -12.87 4.86
N TRP A 132 -5.63 -12.82 4.74
CA TRP A 132 -4.82 -11.82 5.43
C TRP A 132 -4.31 -10.80 4.42
N VAL A 133 -4.44 -9.53 4.79
CA VAL A 133 -3.72 -8.44 4.16
C VAL A 133 -2.53 -8.10 5.06
N VAL A 134 -1.34 -8.12 4.47
CA VAL A 134 -0.11 -7.69 5.15
C VAL A 134 0.16 -6.27 4.71
N ALA A 135 -0.14 -5.31 5.60
CA ALA A 135 0.14 -3.90 5.37
C ALA A 135 1.54 -3.58 5.89
N ASP A 136 2.32 -2.87 5.09
CA ASP A 136 3.61 -2.34 5.50
C ASP A 136 3.41 -0.93 6.09
N VAL A 137 3.64 -0.79 7.40
CA VAL A 137 3.46 0.48 8.13
C VAL A 137 4.83 1.06 8.48
N PHE A 138 5.04 2.36 8.23
CA PHE A 138 6.32 3.01 8.52
C PHE A 138 6.66 3.00 10.02
N GLU A 139 7.97 2.95 10.32
CA GLU A 139 8.51 2.94 11.68
C GLU A 139 7.97 4.07 12.58
N GLN A 140 7.78 5.27 12.03
CA GLN A 140 7.29 6.44 12.77
C GLN A 140 5.81 6.33 13.20
N ASP A 141 5.00 5.56 12.44
CA ASP A 141 3.55 5.49 12.62
C ASP A 141 3.11 4.25 13.41
N ILE A 142 4.01 3.27 13.58
CA ILE A 142 3.66 1.98 14.20
C ILE A 142 3.14 2.12 15.63
N GLY A 143 3.58 3.15 16.37
CA GLY A 143 3.12 3.44 17.72
C GLY A 143 1.64 3.84 17.80
N LEU A 144 1.04 4.21 16.67
CA LEU A 144 -0.38 4.57 16.56
C LEU A 144 -1.27 3.35 16.27
N VAL A 145 -0.69 2.28 15.72
CA VAL A 145 -1.41 1.06 15.35
C VAL A 145 -1.52 0.14 16.56
N LYS A 146 -2.73 -0.36 16.83
CA LYS A 146 -3.01 -1.28 17.94
C LYS A 146 -3.60 -2.59 17.45
N SER A 147 -3.21 -3.69 18.07
CA SER A 147 -3.87 -4.98 17.88
C SER A 147 -5.36 -4.88 18.25
N GLY A 148 -6.22 -5.48 17.43
CA GLY A 148 -7.67 -5.40 17.56
C GLY A 148 -8.32 -4.18 16.88
N ALA A 149 -7.53 -3.23 16.36
CA ALA A 149 -8.07 -2.10 15.62
C ALA A 149 -8.79 -2.56 14.35
N LYS A 150 -9.90 -1.89 14.01
CA LYS A 150 -10.60 -2.09 12.73
C LYS A 150 -9.84 -1.36 11.64
N ALA A 151 -9.72 -1.97 10.47
CA ALA A 151 -9.08 -1.39 9.30
C ALA A 151 -10.07 -1.42 8.12
N LYS A 152 -10.09 -0.36 7.33
CA LYS A 152 -10.79 -0.32 6.05
C LYS A 152 -9.81 -0.74 4.97
N VAL A 153 -10.26 -1.62 4.08
CA VAL A 153 -9.43 -2.21 3.04
C VAL A 153 -10.12 -2.03 1.70
N LYS A 154 -9.43 -1.38 0.77
CA LYS A 154 -9.85 -1.21 -0.61
C LYS A 154 -8.96 -2.06 -1.50
N ILE A 155 -9.56 -2.73 -2.48
CA ILE A 155 -8.85 -3.62 -3.40
C ILE A 155 -9.14 -3.15 -4.81
N ASN A 156 -8.09 -2.92 -5.60
CA ASN A 156 -8.21 -2.34 -6.94
C ASN A 156 -9.12 -3.15 -7.87
N ALA A 157 -9.21 -4.47 -7.68
CA ALA A 157 -10.11 -5.34 -8.44
C ALA A 157 -11.60 -5.07 -8.18
N TYR A 158 -11.94 -4.42 -7.05
CA TYR A 158 -13.32 -4.12 -6.66
C TYR A 158 -13.40 -2.69 -6.08
N PRO A 159 -13.26 -1.64 -6.90
CA PRO A 159 -13.20 -0.25 -6.42
C PRO A 159 -14.49 0.19 -5.71
N ASP A 160 -15.64 -0.39 -6.09
CA ASP A 160 -16.95 -0.08 -5.50
C ASP A 160 -17.20 -0.83 -4.18
N LYS A 161 -16.28 -1.68 -3.73
CA LYS A 161 -16.42 -2.49 -2.52
C LYS A 161 -15.41 -2.08 -1.47
N GLU A 162 -15.91 -1.73 -0.30
CA GLU A 162 -15.10 -1.54 0.89
C GLU A 162 -15.14 -2.81 1.74
N PHE A 163 -13.97 -3.31 2.12
CA PHE A 163 -13.83 -4.46 2.99
C PHE A 163 -13.38 -4.00 4.37
N THR A 164 -13.96 -4.56 5.43
CA THR A 164 -13.54 -4.28 6.80
C THR A 164 -12.74 -5.43 7.35
N GLY A 165 -11.53 -5.14 7.83
CA GLY A 165 -10.65 -6.10 8.47
C GLY A 165 -10.36 -5.76 9.93
N THR A 166 -9.70 -6.66 10.64
CA THR A 166 -9.21 -6.43 12.01
C THR A 166 -7.72 -6.70 12.09
N VAL A 167 -6.96 -5.80 12.72
CA VAL A 167 -5.54 -6.01 12.98
C VAL A 167 -5.39 -7.18 13.98
N THR A 168 -4.87 -8.31 13.52
CA THR A 168 -4.72 -9.50 14.36
C THR A 168 -3.31 -9.68 14.87
N TYR A 169 -2.33 -9.14 14.16
CA TYR A 169 -0.92 -9.28 14.54
C TYR A 169 -0.09 -8.12 14.02
N ILE A 170 0.78 -7.59 14.88
CA ILE A 170 1.81 -6.63 14.52
C ILE A 170 3.13 -7.38 14.67
N TYR A 171 3.88 -7.53 13.59
CA TYR A 171 5.13 -8.27 13.63
C TYR A 171 6.16 -7.53 14.51
N PRO A 172 6.93 -8.24 15.36
CA PRO A 172 7.89 -7.60 16.26
C PRO A 172 9.17 -7.13 15.56
N THR A 173 9.29 -7.33 14.25
CA THR A 173 10.49 -7.05 13.45
C THR A 173 10.22 -5.98 12.41
N LEU A 174 11.18 -5.05 12.28
CA LEU A 174 11.24 -4.05 11.22
C LEU A 174 11.93 -4.66 9.98
N LYS A 175 11.37 -4.46 8.79
CA LYS A 175 12.04 -4.74 7.52
C LYS A 175 13.03 -3.60 7.24
N ALA A 176 14.32 -3.91 7.18
CA ALA A 176 15.36 -2.89 7.07
C ALA A 176 15.34 -2.18 5.71
N GLU A 177 14.92 -2.89 4.67
CA GLU A 177 14.91 -2.46 3.28
C GLU A 177 13.88 -1.36 3.03
N THR A 178 12.71 -1.49 3.66
CA THR A 178 11.57 -0.57 3.49
C THR A 178 11.35 0.33 4.70
N ARG A 179 12.04 0.07 5.83
CA ARG A 179 11.79 0.73 7.13
C ARG A 179 10.32 0.63 7.55
N THR A 180 9.71 -0.53 7.29
CA THR A 180 8.32 -0.81 7.64
C THR A 180 8.20 -1.99 8.58
N VAL A 181 7.18 -1.94 9.43
CA VAL A 181 6.71 -3.05 10.24
C VAL A 181 5.50 -3.67 9.55
N ALA A 182 5.53 -4.99 9.39
CA ALA A 182 4.40 -5.71 8.82
C ALA A 182 3.24 -5.79 9.82
N VAL A 183 2.04 -5.42 9.38
CA VAL A 183 0.80 -5.50 10.16
C VAL A 183 -0.15 -6.44 9.43
N ARG A 184 -0.57 -7.50 10.12
CA ARG A 184 -1.52 -8.48 9.60
C ARG A 184 -2.94 -8.06 9.93
N VAL A 185 -3.70 -7.80 8.89
CA VAL A 185 -5.14 -7.51 8.96
C VAL A 185 -5.88 -8.74 8.43
N GLU A 186 -6.81 -9.27 9.22
CA GLU A 186 -7.65 -10.40 8.84
C GLU A 186 -9.00 -9.90 8.28
N LEU A 187 -9.39 -10.46 7.14
CA LEU A 187 -10.62 -10.14 6.43
C LEU A 187 -11.42 -11.42 6.17
N ALA A 188 -12.73 -11.35 6.39
CA ALA A 188 -13.64 -12.37 5.90
C ALA A 188 -13.72 -12.29 4.37
N ASN A 189 -13.80 -13.44 3.70
CA ASN A 189 -13.85 -13.53 2.25
C ASN A 189 -15.12 -14.26 1.77
N PRO A 190 -16.32 -13.72 2.05
CA PRO A 190 -17.56 -14.32 1.57
C PRO A 190 -17.57 -14.32 0.04
N GLY A 191 -17.92 -15.46 -0.55
CA GLY A 191 -17.96 -15.63 -2.01
C GLY A 191 -16.59 -15.73 -2.69
N LEU A 192 -15.49 -15.86 -1.92
CA LEU A 192 -14.13 -16.09 -2.45
C LEU A 192 -13.68 -15.01 -3.46
N LEU A 193 -14.13 -13.78 -3.24
CA LEU A 193 -13.82 -12.63 -4.10
C LEU A 193 -12.34 -12.25 -3.98
N LEU A 194 -11.82 -12.27 -2.75
CA LEU A 194 -10.45 -11.91 -2.41
C LEU A 194 -9.53 -13.09 -2.74
N LYS A 195 -8.56 -12.84 -3.61
CA LYS A 195 -7.57 -13.85 -4.01
C LYS A 195 -6.21 -13.50 -3.41
N PRO A 196 -5.41 -14.50 -2.99
CA PRO A 196 -4.04 -14.26 -2.56
C PRO A 196 -3.23 -13.47 -3.59
N ALA A 197 -2.26 -12.70 -3.12
CA ALA A 197 -1.39 -11.83 -3.94
C ALA A 197 -2.07 -10.63 -4.63
N MET A 198 -3.34 -10.33 -4.34
CA MET A 198 -3.94 -9.05 -4.74
C MET A 198 -3.33 -7.88 -3.96
N PHE A 199 -3.20 -6.73 -4.62
CA PHE A 199 -2.87 -5.47 -3.95
C PHE A 199 -4.09 -4.92 -3.20
N ALA A 200 -3.83 -4.36 -2.02
CA ALA A 200 -4.84 -3.75 -1.18
C ALA A 200 -4.30 -2.46 -0.58
N GLN A 201 -5.14 -1.44 -0.52
CA GLN A 201 -4.91 -0.22 0.23
C GLN A 201 -5.59 -0.37 1.59
N VAL A 202 -4.85 -0.14 2.67
CA VAL A 202 -5.34 -0.28 4.04
C VAL A 202 -5.38 1.08 4.71
N GLU A 203 -6.56 1.51 5.12
CA GLU A 203 -6.79 2.69 5.93
C GLU A 203 -6.94 2.25 7.39
N LEU A 204 -5.96 2.61 8.21
CA LEU A 204 -5.95 2.31 9.65
C LEU A 204 -6.38 3.56 10.42
N PRO A 205 -7.58 3.57 11.04
CA PRO A 205 -7.98 4.65 11.92
C PRO A 205 -7.07 4.66 13.15
N VAL A 206 -6.28 5.72 13.28
CA VAL A 206 -5.47 5.99 14.46
C VAL A 206 -6.29 6.76 15.48
N THR A 207 -6.36 6.27 16.71
CA THR A 207 -7.05 7.01 17.78
C THR A 207 -6.11 8.09 18.30
N ALA A 208 -6.41 9.36 18.01
CA ALA A 208 -5.78 10.48 18.69
C ALA A 208 -6.05 10.40 20.20
N LYS A 209 -5.06 10.75 21.02
CA LYS A 209 -5.20 10.72 22.48
C LYS A 209 -6.14 11.85 22.94
N GLY A 210 -7.42 11.53 23.11
CA GLY A 210 -8.40 12.40 23.76
C GLY A 210 -9.10 13.41 22.83
N GLN A 211 -10.02 14.19 23.40
CA GLN A 211 -10.58 15.36 22.74
C GLN A 211 -9.49 16.43 22.65
N VAL A 212 -9.18 16.87 21.45
CA VAL A 212 -8.17 17.89 21.17
C VAL A 212 -8.80 19.03 20.38
N VAL A 213 -8.35 20.26 20.62
CA VAL A 213 -8.76 21.41 19.81
C VAL A 213 -8.11 21.26 18.44
N THR A 214 -8.91 21.33 17.39
CA THR A 214 -8.42 21.26 16.01
C THR A 214 -8.90 22.46 15.23
N VAL A 215 -8.07 22.89 14.29
CA VAL A 215 -8.42 23.91 13.30
C VAL A 215 -8.21 23.35 11.90
N PRO A 216 -8.95 23.81 10.88
CA PRO A 216 -8.65 23.45 9.50
C PRO A 216 -7.21 23.80 9.15
N VAL A 217 -6.56 22.97 8.33
CA VAL A 217 -5.18 23.22 7.87
C VAL A 217 -5.02 24.62 7.26
N SER A 218 -6.06 25.12 6.57
CA SER A 218 -6.05 26.44 5.94
C SER A 218 -6.08 27.62 6.93
N ALA A 219 -6.42 27.40 8.20
CA ALA A 219 -6.44 28.45 9.23
C ALA A 219 -5.07 28.71 9.88
N VAL A 220 -4.09 27.84 9.62
CA VAL A 220 -2.76 27.93 10.20
C VAL A 220 -1.80 28.59 9.23
N ILE A 221 -1.14 29.66 9.66
CA ILE A 221 -0.02 30.28 8.96
C ILE A 221 1.25 29.76 9.61
N ASP A 222 1.96 28.88 8.90
CA ASP A 222 3.24 28.33 9.33
C ASP A 222 4.35 28.87 8.42
N SER A 223 5.13 29.81 8.93
CA SER A 223 6.30 30.37 8.24
C SER A 223 7.59 29.57 8.49
N GLY A 224 7.49 28.42 9.16
CA GLY A 224 8.61 27.61 9.66
C GLY A 224 9.27 28.19 10.92
N THR A 225 9.27 29.51 11.08
CA THR A 225 9.81 30.20 12.28
C THR A 225 8.73 30.59 13.27
N ARG A 226 7.50 30.82 12.82
CA ARG A 226 6.34 31.12 13.65
C ARG A 226 5.11 30.41 13.12
N GLN A 227 4.30 29.92 14.04
CA GLN A 227 3.03 29.26 13.79
C GLN A 227 1.95 30.13 14.41
N ILE A 228 1.10 30.73 13.57
CA ILE A 228 0.05 31.66 14.01
C ILE A 228 -1.31 31.28 13.43
N VAL A 229 -2.36 31.62 14.17
CA VAL A 229 -3.76 31.60 13.70
C VAL A 229 -4.35 32.99 13.88
N LEU A 230 -5.26 33.38 12.98
CA LEU A 230 -5.99 34.64 13.08
C LEU A 230 -7.34 34.39 13.75
N ILE A 231 -7.56 35.01 14.90
CA ILE A 231 -8.80 34.88 15.68
C ILE A 231 -9.69 36.09 15.41
N GLN A 232 -10.98 35.84 15.18
CA GLN A 232 -11.97 36.89 14.98
C GLN A 232 -12.44 37.44 16.33
N GLN A 233 -12.16 38.72 16.60
CA GLN A 233 -12.59 39.41 17.83
C GLN A 233 -13.95 40.15 17.70
N GLY A 234 -14.61 40.06 16.54
CA GLY A 234 -15.82 40.82 16.22
C GLY A 234 -15.52 42.11 15.44
N GLU A 235 -16.55 42.69 14.82
CA GLU A 235 -16.47 43.94 14.03
C GLU A 235 -15.39 43.94 12.91
N GLY A 236 -15.08 42.76 12.34
CA GLY A 236 -14.06 42.63 11.29
C GLY A 236 -12.62 42.79 11.78
N ARG A 237 -12.38 42.74 13.09
CA ARG A 237 -11.04 42.77 13.68
C ARG A 237 -10.47 41.36 13.85
N PHE A 238 -9.21 41.21 13.47
CA PHE A 238 -8.48 39.95 13.52
C PHE A 238 -7.24 40.10 14.41
N GLU A 239 -7.03 39.14 15.31
CA GLU A 239 -5.86 39.09 16.19
C GLU A 239 -4.97 37.91 15.77
N PRO A 240 -3.69 38.14 15.42
CA PRO A 240 -2.73 37.07 15.25
C PRO A 240 -2.33 36.50 16.62
N ARG A 241 -2.51 35.19 16.78
CA ARG A 241 -2.10 34.48 17.99
C ARG A 241 -1.14 33.34 17.66
N GLU A 242 -0.03 33.30 18.38
CA GLU A 242 0.91 32.20 18.29
C GLU A 242 0.31 30.93 18.88
N VAL A 243 0.47 29.83 18.15
CA VAL A 243 -0.03 28.50 18.53
C VAL A 243 1.10 27.49 18.47
N LYS A 244 0.99 26.46 19.30
CA LYS A 244 1.82 25.26 19.15
C LYS A 244 1.01 24.17 18.48
N LEU A 245 1.46 23.73 17.32
CA LEU A 245 0.79 22.67 16.56
C LEU A 245 1.13 21.28 17.13
N GLY A 246 0.19 20.35 16.97
CA GLY A 246 0.32 18.94 17.30
C GLY A 246 0.21 18.05 16.07
N SER A 247 -0.56 16.97 16.21
CA SER A 247 -0.81 16.01 15.12
C SER A 247 -1.54 16.69 13.95
N ARG A 248 -1.16 16.34 12.73
CA ARG A 248 -1.77 16.85 11.50
C ARG A 248 -2.44 15.71 10.75
N THR A 249 -3.63 15.99 10.24
CA THR A 249 -4.38 15.16 9.29
C THR A 249 -4.54 15.92 7.97
N ASP A 250 -5.15 15.28 6.97
CA ASP A 250 -5.35 15.92 5.66
C ASP A 250 -6.15 17.23 5.74
N ASN A 251 -7.12 17.31 6.66
CA ASN A 251 -8.05 18.44 6.76
C ASN A 251 -7.84 19.30 8.01
N TYR A 252 -7.30 18.73 9.10
CA TYR A 252 -7.23 19.38 10.41
C TYR A 252 -5.84 19.29 11.04
N VAL A 253 -5.48 20.32 11.81
CA VAL A 253 -4.29 20.38 12.65
C VAL A 253 -4.71 20.50 14.12
N GLU A 254 -4.11 19.69 14.97
CA GLU A 254 -4.23 19.78 16.43
C GLU A 254 -3.53 21.06 16.95
N ILE A 255 -4.21 21.81 17.82
CA ILE A 255 -3.63 22.92 18.57
C ILE A 255 -3.39 22.47 20.01
N ARG A 256 -2.12 22.45 20.42
CA ARG A 256 -1.72 22.08 21.79
C ARG A 256 -1.77 23.25 22.76
N GLU A 257 -1.40 24.43 22.27
CA GLU A 257 -1.40 25.67 23.05
C GLU A 257 -1.77 26.85 22.14
N GLY A 258 -2.36 27.89 22.72
CA GLY A 258 -2.64 29.16 22.05
C GLY A 258 -4.08 29.35 21.57
N LEU A 259 -4.91 28.30 21.56
CA LEU A 259 -6.32 28.39 21.19
C LEU A 259 -7.20 27.60 22.14
N LYS A 260 -8.40 28.11 22.43
CA LYS A 260 -9.44 27.43 23.21
C LYS A 260 -10.59 26.99 22.30
N ASP A 261 -11.31 25.98 22.76
CA ASP A 261 -12.52 25.54 22.08
C ASP A 261 -13.56 26.67 22.00
N GLY A 262 -14.23 26.78 20.85
CA GLY A 262 -15.22 27.83 20.56
C GLY A 262 -14.67 29.15 19.98
N GLU A 263 -13.35 29.36 19.94
CA GLU A 263 -12.76 30.56 19.30
C GLU A 263 -12.88 30.48 17.76
N GLN A 264 -13.37 31.55 17.13
CA GLN A 264 -13.56 31.62 15.67
C GLN A 264 -12.24 31.96 14.97
N VAL A 265 -11.79 31.07 14.08
CA VAL A 265 -10.55 31.23 13.32
C VAL A 265 -10.81 31.45 11.84
N VAL A 266 -9.96 32.25 11.20
CA VAL A 266 -10.09 32.57 9.78
C VAL A 266 -9.52 31.44 8.91
N VAL A 267 -10.34 30.88 8.01
CA VAL A 267 -9.96 29.73 7.17
C VAL A 267 -9.60 30.08 5.71
N ALA A 268 -10.02 31.26 5.22
CA ALA A 268 -10.05 31.56 3.79
C ALA A 268 -9.43 32.92 3.39
N ALA A 269 -8.85 33.67 4.34
CA ALA A 269 -8.39 35.04 4.08
C ALA A 269 -6.88 35.26 4.24
N ASN A 270 -6.07 34.18 4.35
CA ASN A 270 -4.61 34.30 4.54
C ASN A 270 -3.95 35.15 3.46
N PHE A 271 -4.44 35.10 2.20
CA PHE A 271 -3.90 35.92 1.11
C PHE A 271 -4.37 37.38 1.15
N LEU A 272 -5.62 37.63 1.53
CA LEU A 272 -6.22 38.97 1.49
C LEU A 272 -5.81 39.82 2.70
N ILE A 273 -5.66 39.19 3.88
CA ILE A 273 -5.28 39.88 5.11
C ILE A 273 -3.78 40.20 5.14
N ASP A 274 -2.93 39.31 4.62
CA ASP A 274 -1.49 39.60 4.46
C ASP A 274 -1.25 40.73 3.46
N ALA A 275 -2.03 40.78 2.36
CA ALA A 275 -1.95 41.87 1.39
C ALA A 275 -2.34 43.22 2.00
N GLU A 276 -3.39 43.28 2.82
CA GLU A 276 -3.83 44.53 3.45
C GLU A 276 -2.94 44.94 4.64
N SER A 277 -2.43 43.99 5.42
CA SER A 277 -1.54 44.26 6.56
C SER A 277 -0.16 44.72 6.10
N ASN A 278 0.40 44.10 5.05
CA ASN A 278 1.63 44.59 4.41
C ASN A 278 1.42 45.94 3.72
N LEU A 279 0.25 46.17 3.11
CA LEU A 279 -0.07 47.48 2.53
C LEU A 279 -0.16 48.58 3.61
N LYS A 280 -0.82 48.31 4.76
CA LYS A 280 -0.86 49.26 5.88
C LYS A 280 0.51 49.50 6.50
N ALA A 281 1.35 48.46 6.63
CA ALA A 281 2.72 48.59 7.09
C ALA A 281 3.58 49.42 6.12
N ALA A 282 3.43 49.22 4.81
CA ALA A 282 4.11 50.00 3.79
C ALA A 282 3.64 51.46 3.75
N VAL A 283 2.33 51.72 3.89
CA VAL A 283 1.76 53.08 3.89
C VAL A 283 2.10 53.84 5.18
N GLY A 284 2.20 53.15 6.33
CA GLY A 284 2.65 53.74 7.59
C GLY A 284 4.12 54.19 7.59
N GLY A 285 4.96 53.62 6.72
CA GLY A 285 6.36 54.01 6.53
C GLY A 285 6.58 55.33 5.79
N PHE A 286 5.56 55.85 5.09
CA PHE A 286 5.62 57.13 4.36
C PHE A 286 5.15 58.35 5.19
N GLY A 287 4.70 58.12 6.43
CA GLY A 287 4.08 59.13 7.28
C GLY A 287 4.94 59.60 8.46
N SER A 288 6.20 59.95 8.25
CA SER A 288 6.95 60.78 9.19
C SER A 288 8.07 61.53 8.47
N SER A 289 7.86 62.84 8.27
CA SER A 289 8.87 63.75 7.73
C SER A 289 8.96 65.00 8.60
N ALA A 290 10.16 65.28 9.14
CA ALA A 290 10.84 66.59 9.16
C ALA A 290 12.10 66.55 10.11
N PRO A 291 13.09 67.47 10.01
CA PRO A 291 14.03 67.59 8.89
C PRO A 291 15.52 67.89 9.30
N ALA A 292 16.39 67.94 8.27
CA ALA A 292 17.65 68.70 8.13
C ALA A 292 18.98 68.17 8.73
N ALA A 293 19.91 67.81 7.84
CA ALA A 293 21.24 68.44 7.68
C ALA A 293 22.03 67.78 6.52
N ALA A 294 22.71 68.60 5.72
CA ALA A 294 23.49 68.20 4.55
C ALA A 294 24.88 67.64 4.93
N VAL A 295 25.29 66.53 4.33
CA VAL A 295 26.70 66.14 4.13
C VAL A 295 26.85 65.41 2.78
N LYS A 296 27.95 65.70 2.08
CA LYS A 296 28.32 65.19 0.75
C LYS A 296 28.85 63.74 0.78
N ALA A 297 28.76 63.13 -0.41
CA ALA A 297 29.61 62.08 -1.00
C ALA A 297 29.38 60.62 -0.57
N GLY A 298 29.14 59.78 -1.57
CA GLY A 298 29.18 58.32 -1.48
C GLY A 298 28.05 57.66 -2.28
N THR A 299 28.37 57.15 -3.46
CA THR A 299 27.52 56.30 -4.29
C THR A 299 27.04 55.07 -3.49
N PRO A 300 25.72 54.80 -3.34
CA PRO A 300 25.27 53.54 -2.76
C PRO A 300 25.08 52.50 -3.86
N ALA A 301 25.69 51.34 -3.62
CA ALA A 301 25.39 50.08 -4.29
C ALA A 301 23.89 49.77 -4.21
N GLU A 302 23.35 49.27 -5.32
CA GLU A 302 22.00 48.73 -5.41
C GLU A 302 21.91 47.49 -4.49
N GLN A 303 21.26 47.66 -3.34
CA GLN A 303 20.93 46.57 -2.43
C GLN A 303 19.67 45.88 -2.93
N GLU A 304 19.87 44.63 -3.34
CA GLU A 304 18.83 43.65 -3.63
C GLU A 304 17.88 43.45 -2.44
N LEU A 305 16.58 43.45 -2.73
CA LEU A 305 15.54 42.96 -1.82
C LEU A 305 15.72 41.44 -1.61
N PRO A 306 15.69 40.91 -0.38
CA PRO A 306 15.84 39.48 -0.14
C PRO A 306 14.60 38.69 -0.59
N ALA A 307 14.83 37.76 -1.51
CA ALA A 307 13.85 36.84 -2.08
C ALA A 307 13.39 35.76 -1.07
N VAL A 308 12.08 35.49 -1.09
CA VAL A 308 11.48 34.27 -0.52
C VAL A 308 11.97 33.07 -1.35
N LYS A 309 12.74 32.16 -0.73
CA LYS A 309 13.18 30.91 -1.38
C LYS A 309 12.04 29.90 -1.47
N ALA A 310 11.21 30.02 -2.50
CA ALA A 310 10.75 28.85 -3.22
C ALA A 310 11.83 28.54 -4.26
N SER A 311 12.31 27.30 -4.34
CA SER A 311 13.25 26.90 -5.39
C SER A 311 12.50 26.81 -6.74
N GLY A 312 12.08 27.96 -7.25
CA GLY A 312 11.62 28.11 -8.62
C GLY A 312 12.81 27.91 -9.56
N HIS A 313 12.59 27.14 -10.61
CA HIS A 313 13.52 26.97 -11.71
C HIS A 313 13.14 27.94 -12.82
N HIS A 314 14.15 28.44 -13.54
CA HIS A 314 13.96 29.35 -14.67
C HIS A 314 14.43 28.66 -15.94
N ALA A 315 13.63 28.77 -16.99
CA ALA A 315 13.97 28.31 -18.31
C ALA A 315 13.56 29.34 -19.35
N GLU A 316 14.39 29.50 -20.38
CA GLU A 316 14.03 30.22 -21.59
C GLU A 316 13.81 29.20 -22.70
N GLY A 317 12.73 29.35 -23.47
CA GLY A 317 12.36 28.37 -24.46
C GLY A 317 11.39 28.89 -25.50
N THR A 318 11.08 28.02 -26.46
CA THR A 318 10.08 28.27 -27.49
C THR A 318 8.89 27.36 -27.24
N VAL A 319 7.69 27.92 -27.24
CA VAL A 319 6.44 27.15 -27.08
C VAL A 319 6.20 26.33 -28.34
N ASP A 320 6.13 25.01 -28.21
CA ASP A 320 5.90 24.12 -29.35
C ASP A 320 4.39 23.86 -29.57
N SER A 321 3.68 23.54 -28.50
CA SER A 321 2.23 23.28 -28.53
C SER A 321 1.57 23.59 -27.19
N ILE A 322 0.27 23.87 -27.23
CA ILE A 322 -0.54 24.16 -26.04
C ILE A 322 -1.78 23.26 -26.08
N ASP A 323 -2.01 22.49 -25.02
CA ASP A 323 -3.27 21.79 -24.80
C ASP A 323 -4.06 22.50 -23.70
N ALA A 324 -4.98 23.38 -24.13
CA ALA A 324 -5.83 24.14 -23.23
C ALA A 324 -6.86 23.28 -22.48
N LYS A 325 -7.15 22.04 -22.92
CA LYS A 325 -8.06 21.13 -22.21
C LYS A 325 -7.33 20.37 -21.11
N ALA A 326 -6.07 20.00 -21.36
CA ALA A 326 -5.23 19.31 -20.39
C ALA A 326 -4.49 20.27 -19.43
N GLY A 327 -4.46 21.58 -19.74
CA GLY A 327 -3.71 22.57 -18.97
C GLY A 327 -2.20 22.41 -19.11
N THR A 328 -1.73 21.96 -20.28
CA THR A 328 -0.32 21.65 -20.54
C THR A 328 0.25 22.46 -21.70
N VAL A 329 1.57 22.69 -21.63
CA VAL A 329 2.37 23.38 -22.65
C VAL A 329 3.61 22.55 -22.93
N SER A 330 3.84 22.23 -24.20
CA SER A 330 5.11 21.66 -24.66
C SER A 330 6.08 22.81 -24.95
N LEU A 331 7.25 22.77 -24.33
CA LEU A 331 8.27 23.83 -24.41
C LEU A 331 9.63 23.22 -24.75
N SER A 332 10.22 23.68 -25.84
CA SER A 332 11.63 23.48 -26.16
C SER A 332 12.46 24.51 -25.42
N HIS A 333 13.08 24.10 -24.30
CA HIS A 333 13.83 25.00 -23.44
C HIS A 333 15.35 24.81 -23.56
N GLY A 334 16.09 25.88 -23.29
CA GLY A 334 17.55 25.84 -23.11
C GLY A 334 17.96 25.16 -21.80
N PRO A 335 19.26 25.02 -21.51
CA PRO A 335 19.72 24.33 -20.31
C PRO A 335 19.21 24.96 -19.02
N VAL A 336 18.74 24.11 -18.08
CA VAL A 336 18.28 24.56 -16.75
C VAL A 336 19.33 24.19 -15.72
N ALA A 337 20.19 25.16 -15.39
CA ALA A 337 21.36 24.94 -14.53
C ALA A 337 20.99 24.41 -13.13
N SER A 338 19.87 24.87 -12.56
CA SER A 338 19.41 24.47 -11.22
C SER A 338 19.00 22.99 -11.12
N LEU A 339 18.63 22.37 -12.25
CA LEU A 339 18.26 20.94 -12.32
C LEU A 339 19.29 20.09 -13.08
N LYS A 340 20.38 20.71 -13.55
CA LYS A 340 21.38 20.09 -14.45
C LYS A 340 20.75 19.49 -15.72
N TRP A 341 19.66 20.08 -16.20
CA TRP A 341 19.02 19.62 -17.43
C TRP A 341 19.71 20.20 -18.67
N PRO A 342 19.95 19.39 -19.71
CA PRO A 342 20.37 19.89 -21.01
C PRO A 342 19.21 20.66 -21.68
N ALA A 343 19.49 21.28 -22.83
CA ALA A 343 18.42 21.77 -23.69
C ALA A 343 17.58 20.59 -24.18
N MET A 344 16.26 20.63 -23.95
CA MET A 344 15.35 19.56 -24.32
C MET A 344 13.92 20.08 -24.49
N THR A 345 13.08 19.26 -25.13
CA THR A 345 11.65 19.52 -25.27
C THR A 345 10.90 18.67 -24.27
N MET A 346 10.06 19.31 -23.46
CA MET A 346 9.24 18.60 -22.49
C MET A 346 7.91 19.31 -22.24
N GLU A 347 6.98 18.56 -21.68
CA GLU A 347 5.66 19.05 -21.33
C GLU A 347 5.65 19.58 -19.89
N PHE A 348 5.04 20.74 -19.72
CA PHE A 348 4.82 21.40 -18.45
C PHE A 348 3.32 21.58 -18.23
N LYS A 349 2.86 21.42 -16.99
CA LYS A 349 1.53 21.90 -16.58
C LYS A 349 1.59 23.38 -16.27
N VAL A 350 0.45 24.08 -16.36
CA VAL A 350 0.35 25.47 -15.89
C VAL A 350 -0.34 25.56 -14.53
N ALA A 351 0.10 26.49 -13.69
CA ALA A 351 -0.52 26.74 -12.40
C ALA A 351 -1.92 27.37 -12.51
N ASN A 352 -2.23 28.03 -13.63
CA ASN A 352 -3.51 28.67 -13.91
C ASN A 352 -3.71 28.80 -15.44
N ASP A 353 -4.91 28.50 -15.93
CA ASP A 353 -5.33 28.63 -17.34
C ASP A 353 -5.13 30.05 -17.91
N ALA A 354 -5.10 31.08 -17.05
CA ALA A 354 -4.79 32.44 -17.47
C ALA A 354 -3.41 32.55 -18.13
N LEU A 355 -2.42 31.74 -17.72
CA LEU A 355 -1.08 31.72 -18.31
C LEU A 355 -1.06 31.18 -19.75
N LEU A 356 -2.08 30.42 -20.15
CA LEU A 356 -2.20 29.90 -21.52
C LEU A 356 -2.74 30.92 -22.51
N LYS A 357 -3.48 31.93 -22.03
CA LYS A 357 -4.19 32.89 -22.89
C LYS A 357 -3.25 33.74 -23.73
N ASP A 358 -2.06 34.02 -23.20
CA ASP A 358 -1.05 34.87 -23.84
C ASP A 358 0.03 34.07 -24.57
N LEU A 359 -0.04 32.73 -24.54
CA LEU A 359 0.92 31.85 -25.18
C LEU A 359 0.45 31.46 -26.59
N LYS A 360 1.40 31.44 -27.53
CA LYS A 360 1.18 30.97 -28.90
C LYS A 360 2.30 30.01 -29.29
N PRO A 361 2.01 28.94 -30.04
CA PRO A 361 3.04 28.12 -30.67
C PRO A 361 4.02 29.00 -31.46
N GLY A 362 5.32 28.76 -31.28
CA GLY A 362 6.42 29.54 -31.83
C GLY A 362 6.84 30.77 -31.01
N ALA A 363 6.15 31.11 -29.92
CA ALA A 363 6.55 32.23 -29.07
C ALA A 363 7.79 31.89 -28.23
N LYS A 364 8.76 32.81 -28.18
CA LYS A 364 9.86 32.74 -27.22
C LYS A 364 9.40 33.27 -25.87
N VAL A 365 9.68 32.52 -24.81
CA VAL A 365 9.21 32.81 -23.47
C VAL A 365 10.28 32.52 -22.43
N ALA A 366 10.28 33.33 -21.37
CA ALA A 366 10.96 33.02 -20.12
C ALA A 366 9.92 32.50 -19.13
N VAL A 367 10.13 31.31 -18.59
CA VAL A 367 9.20 30.64 -17.67
C VAL A 367 9.84 30.43 -16.31
N GLN A 368 9.03 30.59 -15.26
CA GLN A 368 9.34 30.11 -13.92
C GLN A 368 8.49 28.88 -13.64
N PHE A 369 9.10 27.83 -13.10
CA PHE A 369 8.40 26.58 -12.83
C PHE A 369 8.91 25.89 -11.57
N VAL A 370 8.07 25.05 -10.98
CA VAL A 370 8.36 24.30 -9.74
C VAL A 370 7.93 22.84 -9.90
N GLU A 371 8.57 21.94 -9.16
CA GLU A 371 8.11 20.56 -9.01
C GLU A 371 7.01 20.52 -7.94
N ARG A 372 5.81 20.02 -8.29
CA ARG A 372 4.72 19.84 -7.30
C ARG A 372 4.56 18.39 -6.84
N GLN A 373 4.87 17.44 -7.71
CA GLN A 373 4.97 16.01 -7.43
C GLN A 373 6.20 15.48 -8.17
N PRO A 374 6.78 14.33 -7.77
CA PRO A 374 7.93 13.75 -8.46
C PRO A 374 7.68 13.60 -9.97
N GLY A 375 8.40 14.37 -10.79
CA GLY A 375 8.26 14.41 -12.25
C GLY A 375 7.16 15.32 -12.80
N GLU A 376 6.38 16.01 -11.95
CA GLU A 376 5.35 16.97 -12.35
C GLU A 376 5.85 18.41 -12.23
N TRP A 377 6.21 18.99 -13.38
CA TRP A 377 6.74 20.34 -13.50
C TRP A 377 5.65 21.33 -13.88
N VAL A 378 5.43 22.32 -13.03
CA VAL A 378 4.33 23.29 -13.15
C VAL A 378 4.89 24.69 -13.34
N ILE A 379 4.56 25.30 -14.47
CA ILE A 379 4.85 26.70 -14.78
C ILE A 379 3.98 27.60 -13.88
N THR A 380 4.64 28.47 -13.12
CA THR A 380 4.02 29.41 -12.19
C THR A 380 4.01 30.84 -12.73
N ASP A 381 4.92 31.19 -13.64
CA ASP A 381 4.97 32.50 -14.30
C ASP A 381 5.52 32.36 -15.73
N VAL A 382 5.01 33.19 -16.65
CA VAL A 382 5.45 33.21 -18.06
C VAL A 382 5.58 34.64 -18.54
N LYS A 383 6.73 34.97 -19.13
CA LYS A 383 6.99 36.26 -19.73
C LYS A 383 7.34 36.10 -21.22
N PRO A 384 6.56 36.70 -22.14
CA PRO A 384 6.93 36.75 -23.55
C PRO A 384 8.26 37.48 -23.73
N MET A 385 9.16 36.90 -24.52
CA MET A 385 10.42 37.54 -24.89
C MET A 385 10.27 38.23 -26.24
N ALA A 386 10.64 39.51 -26.30
CA ALA A 386 10.65 40.25 -27.55
C ALA A 386 11.65 39.61 -28.53
N ILE A 387 11.20 39.32 -29.75
CA ILE A 387 12.07 38.82 -30.82
C ILE A 387 13.04 39.94 -31.19
N ALA A 388 14.33 39.77 -30.86
CA ALA A 388 15.38 40.60 -31.45
C ALA A 388 15.35 40.40 -32.98
N LYS A 389 15.06 41.47 -33.72
CA LYS A 389 15.14 41.49 -35.19
C LYS A 389 16.59 41.20 -35.60
N GLY A 390 16.85 39.98 -36.07
CA GLY A 390 18.11 39.64 -36.72
C GLY A 390 18.50 38.18 -36.62
N ALA A 391 18.10 37.37 -37.60
CA ALA A 391 18.92 36.36 -38.28
C ALA A 391 18.01 35.50 -39.17
N SER A 392 18.42 35.36 -40.43
CA SER A 392 17.79 34.67 -41.54
C SER A 392 17.46 33.20 -41.29
N ALA A 393 16.33 32.76 -41.84
CA ALA A 393 15.97 31.36 -42.03
C ALA A 393 16.96 30.63 -42.96
N PRO A 394 17.27 29.34 -42.71
CA PRO A 394 17.67 28.42 -43.75
C PRO A 394 16.48 27.59 -44.26
N ALA A 395 16.61 27.23 -45.52
CA ALA A 395 15.59 26.71 -46.42
C ALA A 395 15.07 25.30 -46.07
N SER A 396 13.85 25.06 -46.52
CA SER A 396 13.24 23.74 -46.71
C SER A 396 14.11 22.86 -47.61
N ALA A 397 14.46 21.68 -47.11
CA ALA A 397 15.02 20.59 -47.91
C ALA A 397 14.02 19.43 -47.95
N THR A 398 13.35 19.33 -49.08
CA THR A 398 12.73 18.12 -49.63
C THR A 398 13.78 17.01 -49.71
N SER A 399 13.43 15.78 -49.28
CA SER A 399 14.02 14.58 -49.88
C SER A 399 12.98 13.47 -49.91
N ALA A 400 12.62 13.13 -51.14
CA ALA A 400 12.07 11.84 -51.50
C ALA A 400 13.23 10.83 -51.53
N HIS A 401 13.03 9.65 -50.96
CA HIS A 401 13.32 8.36 -51.59
C HIS A 401 12.66 7.22 -50.82
#